data_AF-A0A5C7J8A0-F1
#
_entry.id   AF-A0A5C7J8A0-F1
#
_cell.length_a   1.000
_cell.length_b   1.000
_cell.length_c   1.000
_cell.angle_alpha   90.00
_cell.angle_beta   90.00
_cell.angle_gamma   90.00
#
_symmetry.space_group_name_H-M   'P 1'
#
loop_
_entity.id
_entity.type
_entity.pdbx_description
1 polymer ?
#
loop_
_entity_poly.entity_id
_entity_poly.type
_entity_poly.pdbx_seq_one_letter_code
_entity_poly.pdbx_strand_id
1 'polypeptide(L)'
;MGGLSFVPYDGSRFTINGGGSFALPGVFGLLETTAASDTFDSDIYVGSILFRALEVQLRNSGQTKVIVNQPNIDIDFQVNYDLGTSFFVQGSDGQIQILDGSATTPALSFLNDSDTGIHYVGTNQFSLDAGGVSRVQVSSLETVVNPGKVASGDFKVHGDTVDSLIFTDASADTLSFGVGFTTPGDMEVTDSTKGVVLESPDGSRWRITVDDLGILTTTEI
;
A
#
# COMPACT_ATOMS: atom_id res chain seq x y z
N MET A 1 4.53 1.89 67.23
CA MET A 1 3.72 0.82 66.63
C MET A 1 2.35 1.40 66.37
N GLY A 2 2.11 1.93 65.16
CA GLY A 2 0.87 2.64 64.84
C GLY A 2 -0.27 1.64 64.71
N GLY A 3 -1.25 1.70 65.61
CA GLY A 3 -2.39 0.80 65.63
C GLY A 3 -3.33 1.04 64.44
N LEU A 4 -3.86 -0.05 63.89
CA LEU A 4 -4.95 -0.01 62.91
C LEU A 4 -6.17 0.66 63.55
N SER A 5 -6.57 1.80 63.01
CA SER A 5 -7.79 2.51 63.42
C SER A 5 -8.89 2.21 62.43
N PHE A 6 -9.94 1.54 62.89
CA PHE A 6 -11.18 1.36 62.14
C PHE A 6 -12.09 2.55 62.46
N VAL A 7 -12.38 3.38 61.46
CA VAL A 7 -13.45 4.38 61.58
C VAL A 7 -14.77 3.67 61.26
N PRO A 8 -15.81 3.79 62.10
CA PRO A 8 -17.11 3.14 61.84
C PRO A 8 -17.66 3.52 60.48
N TYR A 9 -18.21 2.53 59.76
CA TYR A 9 -18.79 2.69 58.43
C TYR A 9 -20.02 3.61 58.50
N ASP A 10 -19.92 4.81 57.92
CA ASP A 10 -21.03 5.76 57.83
C ASP A 10 -21.95 5.52 56.62
N GLY A 11 -21.68 4.45 55.85
CA GLY A 11 -22.47 4.06 54.69
C GLY A 11 -21.83 4.31 53.34
N SER A 12 -20.66 4.96 53.24
CA SER A 12 -20.16 5.42 51.94
C SER A 12 -18.69 5.17 51.59
N ARG A 13 -17.77 5.03 52.57
CA ARG A 13 -16.35 4.71 52.32
C ARG A 13 -15.72 3.86 53.42
N PHE A 14 -14.80 2.97 53.02
CA PHE A 14 -13.92 2.20 53.90
C PHE A 14 -12.47 2.66 53.64
N THR A 15 -11.78 3.18 54.65
CA THR A 15 -10.41 3.69 54.55
C THR A 15 -9.49 2.91 55.49
N ILE A 16 -8.43 2.31 54.95
CA ILE A 16 -7.36 1.66 55.72
C ILE A 16 -6.15 2.61 55.73
N ASN A 17 -5.74 3.07 56.90
CA ASN A 17 -4.47 3.78 57.05
C ASN A 17 -3.44 2.82 57.65
N GLY A 18 -2.43 2.47 56.85
CA GLY A 18 -1.39 1.50 57.18
C GLY A 18 -1.61 0.14 56.51
N GLY A 19 -0.52 -0.52 56.13
CA GLY A 19 -0.56 -1.81 55.42
C GLY A 19 -1.18 -2.91 56.28
N GLY A 20 -2.43 -3.29 55.99
CA GLY A 20 -3.12 -4.37 56.66
C GLY A 20 -4.20 -4.97 55.75
N SER A 21 -4.29 -6.30 55.73
CA SER A 21 -5.28 -7.06 54.96
C SER A 21 -6.60 -7.22 55.73
N PHE A 22 -7.71 -7.31 55.00
CA PHE A 22 -9.06 -7.39 55.55
C PHE A 22 -9.81 -8.58 54.97
N ALA A 23 -10.45 -9.38 55.84
CA ALA A 23 -11.37 -10.44 55.44
C ALA A 23 -12.65 -10.32 56.26
N LEU A 24 -13.77 -9.99 55.59
CA LEU A 24 -15.11 -10.09 56.15
C LEU A 24 -15.90 -11.19 55.43
N PRO A 25 -16.82 -11.87 56.13
CA PRO A 25 -17.80 -12.73 55.48
C PRO A 25 -18.78 -11.87 54.65
N GLY A 26 -18.54 -11.77 53.35
CA GLY A 26 -19.52 -11.37 52.33
C GLY A 26 -19.54 -9.90 51.85
N VAL A 27 -18.64 -9.52 50.92
CA VAL A 27 -18.70 -8.37 49.96
C VAL A 27 -18.00 -7.05 50.39
N PHE A 28 -17.41 -6.22 49.50
CA PHE A 28 -16.16 -6.28 48.69
C PHE A 28 -15.51 -4.87 48.81
N GLY A 29 -14.17 -4.77 48.90
CA GLY A 29 -13.44 -3.53 49.25
C GLY A 29 -13.00 -2.66 48.06
N LEU A 30 -12.76 -1.36 48.35
CA LEU A 30 -12.05 -0.43 47.46
C LEU A 30 -10.58 -0.41 47.89
N LEU A 31 -9.69 -0.85 47.00
CA LEU A 31 -8.26 -0.98 47.23
C LEU A 31 -7.55 0.24 46.62
N GLU A 32 -7.09 1.16 47.46
CA GLU A 32 -6.25 2.29 47.06
C GLU A 32 -4.84 2.06 47.62
N THR A 33 -3.84 2.12 46.75
CA THR A 33 -2.45 1.87 47.10
C THR A 33 -1.64 3.11 46.76
N THR A 34 -0.78 3.54 47.69
CA THR A 34 0.05 4.74 47.56
C THR A 34 1.54 4.40 47.53
N ALA A 35 1.90 3.18 47.13
CA ALA A 35 3.29 2.78 46.98
C ALA A 35 3.80 3.14 45.58
N ALA A 36 4.96 3.79 45.50
CA ALA A 36 5.58 4.27 44.26
C ALA A 36 6.01 3.16 43.28
N SER A 37 5.69 1.89 43.54
CA SER A 37 5.89 0.77 42.63
C SER A 37 4.87 -0.34 42.89
N ASP A 38 3.59 0.00 42.79
CA ASP A 38 2.56 -1.03 42.70
C ASP A 38 2.55 -1.61 41.28
N THR A 39 3.24 -2.73 41.11
CA THR A 39 2.99 -3.64 40.00
C THR A 39 1.64 -4.27 40.23
N PHE A 40 0.61 -3.68 39.63
CA PHE A 40 -0.68 -4.35 39.52
C PHE A 40 -0.48 -5.68 38.78
N ASP A 41 -1.05 -6.74 39.35
CA ASP A 41 -1.03 -8.10 38.84
C ASP A 41 -1.61 -8.17 37.41
N SER A 42 -1.16 -9.13 36.59
CA SER A 42 -1.49 -9.20 35.17
C SER A 42 -2.97 -9.49 34.87
N ASP A 43 -3.76 -9.88 35.88
CA ASP A 43 -5.12 -10.40 35.70
C ASP A 43 -6.17 -9.65 36.55
N ILE A 44 -6.31 -8.33 36.38
CA ILE A 44 -7.38 -7.54 37.02
C ILE A 44 -8.69 -7.66 36.23
N TYR A 45 -9.70 -8.28 36.82
CA TYR A 45 -11.08 -8.30 36.31
C TYR A 45 -11.97 -7.30 37.06
N VAL A 46 -12.32 -6.18 36.43
CA VAL A 46 -13.18 -5.14 37.00
C VAL A 46 -14.31 -4.77 36.01
N GLY A 47 -15.55 -4.66 36.51
CA GLY A 47 -16.73 -4.49 35.67
C GLY A 47 -16.77 -3.20 34.85
N SER A 48 -16.25 -2.09 35.39
CA SER A 48 -15.93 -0.89 34.62
C SER A 48 -14.82 -0.11 35.31
N ILE A 49 -13.85 0.39 34.55
CA ILE A 49 -12.84 1.34 35.04
C ILE A 49 -13.19 2.71 34.46
N LEU A 50 -13.39 3.70 35.33
CA LEU A 50 -13.69 5.07 34.94
C LEU A 50 -12.51 5.98 35.28
N PHE A 51 -11.71 6.35 34.26
CA PHE A 51 -10.63 7.31 34.41
C PHE A 51 -11.17 8.73 34.22
N ARG A 52 -11.10 9.58 35.26
CA ARG A 52 -11.71 10.93 35.23
C ARG A 52 -10.76 12.08 34.92
N ALA A 53 -9.44 11.87 34.84
CA ALA A 53 -8.49 12.95 34.51
C ALA A 53 -7.03 12.51 34.22
N LEU A 54 -6.71 11.22 34.20
CA LEU A 54 -5.33 10.76 34.06
C LEU A 54 -5.11 10.15 32.67
N GLU A 55 -4.01 10.53 32.02
CA GLU A 55 -3.51 9.84 30.83
C GLU A 55 -3.28 8.36 31.18
N VAL A 56 -3.96 7.46 30.46
CA VAL A 56 -3.77 6.02 30.64
C VAL A 56 -2.56 5.61 29.81
N GLN A 57 -1.41 5.46 30.48
CA GLN A 57 -0.20 4.93 29.85
C GLN A 57 -0.08 3.44 30.13
N LEU A 58 -0.41 2.61 29.12
CA LEU A 58 -0.16 1.16 29.16
C LEU A 58 1.32 0.92 28.80
N ARG A 59 2.19 0.96 29.81
CA ARG A 59 3.63 0.73 29.66
C ARG A 59 3.94 -0.74 29.94
N ASN A 60 3.95 -1.58 28.90
CA ASN A 60 4.49 -2.93 28.99
C ASN A 60 5.88 -2.98 28.33
N SER A 61 6.84 -3.68 28.92
CA SER A 61 8.13 -3.99 28.28
C SER A 61 8.03 -5.15 27.26
N GLY A 62 6.82 -5.58 26.93
CA GLY A 62 6.46 -6.57 25.90
C GLY A 62 5.19 -6.17 25.12
N GLN A 63 4.62 -7.08 24.31
CA GLN A 63 3.44 -6.77 23.49
C GLN A 63 2.26 -6.26 24.34
N THR A 64 1.72 -5.10 24.00
CA THR A 64 0.52 -4.54 24.62
C THR A 64 -0.68 -4.89 23.75
N LYS A 65 -1.54 -5.80 24.22
CA LYS A 65 -2.77 -6.18 23.53
C LYS A 65 -3.97 -5.47 24.19
N VAL A 66 -4.53 -4.47 23.52
CA VAL A 66 -5.77 -3.80 23.95
C VAL A 66 -6.94 -4.51 23.26
N ILE A 67 -7.79 -5.21 24.02
CA ILE A 67 -8.97 -5.90 23.48
C ILE A 67 -10.23 -5.14 23.92
N VAL A 68 -10.94 -4.53 22.97
CA VAL A 68 -12.27 -3.94 23.22
C VAL A 68 -13.33 -4.92 22.75
N ASN A 69 -13.84 -5.75 23.67
CA ASN A 69 -14.90 -6.71 23.35
C ASN A 69 -16.28 -6.02 23.35
N GLN A 70 -16.59 -5.31 22.27
CA GLN A 70 -17.91 -4.76 21.97
C GLN A 70 -18.36 -5.31 20.61
N PRO A 71 -19.66 -5.56 20.39
CA PRO A 71 -20.14 -6.30 19.21
C PRO A 71 -19.85 -5.66 17.84
N ASN A 72 -19.22 -4.48 17.76
CA ASN A 72 -19.00 -3.73 16.51
C ASN A 72 -17.66 -2.97 16.44
N ILE A 73 -16.62 -3.35 17.19
CA ILE A 73 -15.30 -2.69 17.09
C ILE A 73 -14.19 -3.76 17.12
N ASP A 74 -13.74 -4.18 15.94
CA ASP A 74 -12.43 -4.82 15.78
C ASP A 74 -11.37 -3.72 15.66
N ILE A 75 -10.88 -3.21 16.80
CA ILE A 75 -9.62 -2.45 16.80
C ILE A 75 -8.51 -3.42 17.20
N ASP A 76 -7.91 -4.05 16.20
CA ASP A 76 -6.67 -4.80 16.36
C ASP A 76 -5.49 -3.83 16.23
N PHE A 77 -5.24 -3.04 17.27
CA PHE A 77 -4.08 -2.14 17.30
C PHE A 77 -2.85 -2.92 17.79
N GLN A 78 -2.24 -3.72 16.92
CA GLN A 78 -0.95 -4.35 17.21
C GLN A 78 0.19 -3.43 16.78
N VAL A 79 0.71 -2.62 17.71
CA VAL A 79 1.98 -1.90 17.51
C VAL A 79 3.12 -2.74 18.06
N ASN A 80 3.83 -3.45 17.17
CA ASN A 80 5.11 -4.07 17.49
C ASN A 80 6.22 -3.01 17.40
N TYR A 81 6.88 -2.73 18.53
CA TYR A 81 8.06 -1.87 18.59
C TYR A 81 9.33 -2.69 18.30
N ASP A 82 9.59 -3.02 17.03
CA ASP A 82 10.91 -3.43 16.57
C ASP A 82 11.36 -2.49 15.43
N LEU A 83 12.01 -1.39 15.82
CA LEU A 83 12.77 -0.44 14.97
C LEU A 83 12.19 -0.07 13.58
N GLY A 84 10.86 0.00 13.49
CA GLY A 84 10.13 0.47 12.31
C GLY A 84 8.64 0.32 12.58
N THR A 85 7.95 1.44 12.79
CA THR A 85 6.52 1.44 13.15
C THR A 85 5.67 0.92 11.99
N SER A 86 5.40 -0.39 11.96
CA SER A 86 4.39 -0.98 11.09
C SER A 86 3.04 -0.99 11.82
N PHE A 87 2.07 -0.22 11.31
CA PHE A 87 0.67 -0.29 11.70
C PHE A 87 -0.02 -1.33 10.83
N PHE A 88 -0.31 -2.51 11.36
CA PHE A 88 -1.07 -3.55 10.65
C PHE A 88 -2.56 -3.33 10.89
N VAL A 89 -3.28 -2.77 9.90
CA VAL A 89 -4.75 -2.82 9.86
C VAL A 89 -5.13 -4.01 9.01
N GLN A 90 -5.37 -5.15 9.65
CA GLN A 90 -5.97 -6.28 8.95
C GLN A 90 -7.48 -6.05 8.90
N GLY A 91 -8.06 -5.92 7.70
CA GLY A 91 -9.52 -5.97 7.55
C GLY A 91 -10.07 -7.32 8.02
N SER A 92 -11.38 -7.42 8.28
CA SER A 92 -12.04 -8.63 8.79
C SER A 92 -11.73 -9.90 7.98
N ASP A 93 -11.39 -9.73 6.70
CA ASP A 93 -11.10 -10.81 5.76
C ASP A 93 -9.59 -11.10 5.62
N GLY A 94 -8.73 -10.45 6.41
CA GLY A 94 -7.28 -10.58 6.26
C GLY A 94 -6.65 -9.61 5.27
N GLN A 95 -7.45 -8.80 4.57
CA GLN A 95 -7.01 -7.89 3.53
C GLN A 95 -6.84 -6.46 4.04
N ILE A 96 -5.84 -5.76 3.53
CA ILE A 96 -5.79 -4.29 3.62
C ILE A 96 -6.67 -3.73 2.50
N GLN A 97 -7.82 -3.18 2.87
CA GLN A 97 -8.69 -2.45 1.96
C GLN A 97 -8.40 -0.96 2.07
N ILE A 98 -8.33 -0.30 0.91
CA ILE A 98 -8.07 1.13 0.77
C ILE A 98 -9.22 1.78 0.00
N LEU A 99 -9.31 3.11 0.03
CA LEU A 99 -10.25 3.86 -0.81
C LEU A 99 -9.97 3.61 -2.30
N ASP A 100 -10.91 3.94 -3.18
CA ASP A 100 -10.71 3.73 -4.62
C ASP A 100 -9.65 4.68 -5.21
N GLY A 101 -9.69 5.96 -4.79
CA GLY A 101 -8.83 7.00 -5.37
C GLY A 101 -9.19 7.33 -6.82
N SER A 102 -8.32 8.11 -7.47
CA SER A 102 -8.37 8.43 -8.90
C SER A 102 -6.95 8.66 -9.42
N ALA A 103 -6.76 8.74 -10.74
CA ALA A 103 -5.44 9.04 -11.30
C ALA A 103 -4.83 10.36 -10.75
N THR A 104 -5.65 11.40 -10.53
CA THR A 104 -5.21 12.69 -9.96
C THR A 104 -5.07 12.69 -8.44
N THR A 105 -5.64 11.69 -7.76
CA THR A 105 -5.61 11.54 -6.30
C THR A 105 -5.60 10.04 -5.93
N PRO A 106 -4.46 9.35 -6.10
CA PRO A 106 -4.40 7.91 -5.88
C PRO A 106 -4.67 7.54 -4.42
N ALA A 107 -5.23 6.34 -4.20
CA ALA A 107 -5.59 5.86 -2.87
C ALA A 107 -4.37 5.55 -1.99
N LEU A 108 -3.30 5.08 -2.63
CA LEU A 108 -1.96 5.03 -2.04
C LEU A 108 -1.12 6.08 -2.74
N SER A 109 -0.64 7.08 -2.01
CA SER A 109 0.20 8.15 -2.54
C SER A 109 1.33 8.50 -1.58
N PHE A 110 2.26 9.33 -2.03
CA PHE A 110 3.37 9.80 -1.21
C PHE A 110 3.04 11.15 -0.57
N LEU A 111 3.51 11.40 0.66
CA LEU A 111 3.21 12.64 1.39
C LEU A 111 3.60 13.91 0.61
N ASN A 112 4.70 13.85 -0.15
CA ASN A 112 5.22 14.97 -0.94
C ASN A 112 4.80 14.93 -2.42
N ASP A 113 4.01 13.92 -2.82
CA ASP A 113 3.58 13.69 -4.19
C ASP A 113 2.22 12.99 -4.17
N SER A 114 1.16 13.80 -4.02
CA SER A 114 -0.20 13.33 -3.81
C SER A 114 -0.91 12.87 -5.08
N ASP A 115 -0.28 13.03 -6.25
CA ASP A 115 -0.82 12.64 -7.55
C ASP A 115 -0.04 11.48 -8.20
N THR A 116 0.87 10.86 -7.44
CA THR A 116 1.65 9.68 -7.84
C THR A 116 1.37 8.54 -6.87
N GLY A 117 1.00 7.37 -7.41
CA GLY A 117 0.48 6.31 -6.55
C GLY A 117 -0.24 5.16 -7.23
N ILE A 118 -1.10 4.49 -6.47
CA ILE A 118 -1.97 3.39 -6.92
C ILE A 118 -3.43 3.78 -6.71
N HIS A 119 -4.25 3.63 -7.75
CA HIS A 119 -5.71 3.78 -7.64
C HIS A 119 -6.46 2.58 -8.23
N TYR A 120 -7.67 2.39 -7.73
CA TYR A 120 -8.65 1.45 -8.27
C TYR A 120 -9.30 2.03 -9.52
N VAL A 121 -9.29 1.26 -10.61
CA VAL A 121 -9.88 1.69 -11.89
C VAL A 121 -11.30 1.15 -12.04
N GLY A 122 -11.54 -0.06 -11.54
CA GLY A 122 -12.77 -0.82 -11.73
C GLY A 122 -12.59 -2.28 -11.33
N THR A 123 -13.62 -3.09 -11.53
CA THR A 123 -13.58 -4.52 -11.14
C THR A 123 -12.39 -5.22 -11.78
N ASN A 124 -11.59 -5.88 -10.94
CA ASN A 124 -10.36 -6.58 -11.33
C ASN A 124 -9.29 -5.67 -11.98
N GLN A 125 -9.28 -4.37 -11.64
CA GLN A 125 -8.39 -3.40 -12.27
C GLN A 125 -7.82 -2.39 -11.27
N PHE A 126 -6.54 -2.09 -11.44
CA PHE A 126 -5.87 -0.99 -10.76
C PHE A 126 -4.87 -0.33 -11.72
N SER A 127 -4.41 0.86 -11.35
CA SER A 127 -3.37 1.57 -12.10
C SER A 127 -2.25 2.08 -11.20
N LEU A 128 -1.06 2.19 -11.80
CA LEU A 128 0.05 2.99 -11.31
C LEU A 128 -0.03 4.37 -11.98
N ASP A 129 -0.12 5.43 -11.18
CA ASP A 129 -0.21 6.81 -11.65
C ASP A 129 1.03 7.59 -11.28
N ALA A 130 1.40 8.54 -12.13
CA ALA A 130 2.46 9.51 -11.86
C ALA A 130 2.10 10.87 -12.44
N GLY A 131 2.15 11.91 -11.61
CA GLY A 131 1.79 13.27 -12.02
C GLY A 131 0.33 13.40 -12.48
N GLY A 132 -0.58 12.67 -11.83
CA GLY A 132 -2.00 12.67 -12.16
C GLY A 132 -2.42 11.86 -13.39
N VAL A 133 -1.50 11.08 -13.97
CA VAL A 133 -1.73 10.29 -15.20
C VAL A 133 -1.42 8.83 -14.97
N SER A 134 -2.35 7.96 -15.34
CA SER A 134 -2.16 6.51 -15.36
C SER A 134 -1.09 6.09 -16.36
N ARG A 135 -0.02 5.46 -15.87
CA ARG A 135 1.13 5.01 -16.67
C ARG A 135 1.09 3.52 -16.97
N VAL A 136 0.63 2.72 -16.01
CA VAL A 136 0.42 1.28 -16.18
C VAL A 136 -0.93 0.92 -15.60
N GLN A 137 -1.78 0.25 -16.37
CA GLN A 137 -3.04 -0.29 -15.92
C GLN A 137 -3.02 -1.81 -16.06
N VAL A 138 -3.37 -2.52 -15.00
CA VAL A 138 -3.46 -3.97 -14.98
C VAL A 138 -4.93 -4.36 -14.87
N SER A 139 -5.36 -5.31 -15.68
CA SER A 139 -6.71 -5.86 -15.67
C SER A 139 -6.68 -7.38 -15.65
N SER A 140 -7.87 -8.01 -15.60
CA SER A 140 -8.01 -9.45 -15.78
C SER A 140 -7.71 -9.94 -17.21
N LEU A 141 -7.52 -9.02 -18.18
CA LEU A 141 -7.31 -9.36 -19.59
C LEU A 141 -5.88 -9.05 -20.05
N GLU A 142 -5.40 -7.86 -19.71
CA GLU A 142 -4.12 -7.34 -20.19
C GLU A 142 -3.49 -6.35 -19.20
N THR A 143 -2.21 -6.08 -19.43
CA THR A 143 -1.50 -4.94 -18.86
C THR A 143 -1.25 -3.93 -19.97
N VAL A 144 -1.71 -2.69 -19.77
CA VAL A 144 -1.56 -1.61 -20.72
C VAL A 144 -0.56 -0.61 -20.15
N VAL A 145 0.51 -0.35 -20.91
CA VAL A 145 1.39 0.81 -20.68
C VAL A 145 0.82 1.98 -21.47
N ASN A 146 0.78 3.16 -20.85
CA ASN A 146 0.17 4.36 -21.40
C ASN A 146 -1.33 4.20 -21.75
N PRO A 147 -2.19 3.78 -20.79
CA PRO A 147 -3.62 3.57 -21.03
C PRO A 147 -4.34 4.86 -21.47
N GLY A 148 -3.84 6.02 -21.08
CA GLY A 148 -4.36 7.32 -21.50
C GLY A 148 -3.93 7.76 -22.90
N LYS A 149 -3.07 6.99 -23.60
CA LYS A 149 -2.51 7.33 -24.92
C LYS A 149 -1.86 8.72 -24.95
N VAL A 150 -1.20 9.10 -23.86
CA VAL A 150 -0.48 10.39 -23.80
C VAL A 150 0.78 10.27 -24.66
N ALA A 151 1.05 11.27 -25.51
CA ALA A 151 2.11 11.19 -26.51
C ALA A 151 3.52 10.96 -25.93
N SER A 152 3.75 11.29 -24.66
CA SER A 152 5.04 11.08 -23.98
C SER A 152 5.10 9.81 -23.13
N GLY A 153 4.07 8.97 -23.16
CA GLY A 153 3.97 7.73 -22.37
C GLY A 153 4.59 6.55 -23.10
N ASP A 154 5.91 6.56 -23.25
CA ASP A 154 6.62 5.48 -23.94
C ASP A 154 6.78 4.24 -23.04
N PHE A 155 6.75 3.04 -23.63
CA PHE A 155 7.34 1.85 -23.02
C PHE A 155 8.81 1.76 -23.47
N LYS A 156 9.76 1.69 -22.54
CA LYS A 156 11.20 1.70 -22.83
C LYS A 156 11.94 0.60 -22.07
N VAL A 157 12.86 -0.07 -22.74
CA VAL A 157 13.85 -0.97 -22.12
C VAL A 157 15.24 -0.35 -22.34
N HIS A 158 15.87 0.12 -21.26
CA HIS A 158 17.20 0.75 -21.31
C HIS A 158 18.32 -0.30 -21.41
N GLY A 159 19.41 0.04 -22.09
CA GLY A 159 20.68 -0.69 -22.05
C GLY A 159 21.67 -0.04 -21.06
N ASP A 160 22.93 -0.49 -21.09
CA ASP A 160 23.99 0.11 -20.26
C ASP A 160 24.38 1.52 -20.78
N THR A 161 24.71 1.63 -22.07
CA THR A 161 25.07 2.90 -22.73
C THR A 161 24.05 3.38 -23.76
N VAL A 162 22.99 2.60 -24.00
CA VAL A 162 21.92 2.91 -24.96
C VAL A 162 20.66 3.26 -24.19
N ASP A 163 20.13 4.46 -24.40
CA ASP A 163 18.98 4.96 -23.66
C ASP A 163 17.72 4.12 -23.89
N SER A 164 17.49 3.52 -25.06
CA SER A 164 16.38 2.57 -25.23
C SER A 164 16.73 1.51 -26.26
N LEU A 165 16.96 0.28 -25.81
CA LEU A 165 17.20 -0.87 -26.68
C LEU A 165 15.95 -1.23 -27.48
N ILE A 166 14.79 -1.26 -26.82
CA ILE A 166 13.48 -1.48 -27.43
C ILE A 166 12.52 -0.46 -26.81
N PHE A 167 11.78 0.25 -27.64
CA PHE A 167 10.79 1.18 -27.14
C PHE A 167 9.63 1.40 -28.09
N THR A 168 8.44 1.59 -27.53
CA THR A 168 7.34 2.21 -28.27
C THR A 168 7.47 3.71 -28.15
N ASP A 169 7.52 4.42 -29.27
CA ASP A 169 7.37 5.86 -29.30
C ASP A 169 5.88 6.18 -29.42
N ALA A 170 5.25 6.59 -28.33
CA ALA A 170 3.82 6.89 -28.29
C ALA A 170 3.46 8.16 -29.08
N SER A 171 4.44 9.03 -29.35
CA SER A 171 4.21 10.25 -30.13
C SER A 171 4.24 9.99 -31.63
N ALA A 172 4.97 8.96 -32.06
CA ALA A 172 5.12 8.55 -33.45
C ALA A 172 4.33 7.27 -33.81
N ASP A 173 3.68 6.63 -32.84
CA ASP A 173 3.00 5.34 -32.97
C ASP A 173 3.91 4.24 -33.56
N THR A 174 5.17 4.17 -33.12
CA THR A 174 6.16 3.20 -33.64
C THR A 174 6.72 2.29 -32.55
N LEU A 175 7.18 1.10 -32.94
CA LEU A 175 8.12 0.29 -32.17
C LEU A 175 9.51 0.47 -32.78
N SER A 176 10.48 0.84 -31.97
CA SER A 176 11.84 1.15 -32.39
C SER A 176 12.88 0.35 -31.61
N PHE A 177 14.04 0.15 -32.24
CA PHE A 177 15.22 -0.45 -31.63
C PHE A 177 16.34 0.59 -31.60
N GLY A 178 16.93 0.86 -30.44
CA GLY A 178 18.07 1.80 -30.33
C GLY A 178 19.39 1.23 -30.86
N VAL A 179 19.38 -0.02 -31.32
CA VAL A 179 20.50 -0.76 -31.89
C VAL A 179 20.01 -1.56 -33.11
N GLY A 180 20.92 -2.27 -33.79
CA GLY A 180 20.55 -3.16 -34.91
C GLY A 180 19.56 -4.25 -34.48
N PHE A 181 18.60 -4.56 -35.35
CA PHE A 181 17.67 -5.67 -35.17
C PHE A 181 18.24 -6.95 -35.77
N THR A 182 18.32 -8.03 -34.97
CA THR A 182 18.79 -9.35 -35.41
C THR A 182 17.81 -10.41 -34.96
N THR A 183 17.28 -11.19 -35.91
CA THR A 183 16.41 -12.32 -35.65
C THR A 183 17.06 -13.62 -36.12
N PRO A 184 16.90 -14.74 -35.40
CA PRO A 184 17.39 -16.04 -35.86
C PRO A 184 16.54 -16.65 -37.00
N GLY A 185 15.34 -16.10 -37.24
CA GLY A 185 14.46 -16.49 -38.34
C GLY A 185 14.11 -15.31 -39.26
N ASP A 186 13.17 -15.54 -40.17
CA ASP A 186 12.75 -14.54 -41.15
C ASP A 186 11.98 -13.37 -40.50
N MET A 187 12.05 -12.21 -41.16
CA MET A 187 11.18 -11.07 -40.87
C MET A 187 10.07 -11.04 -41.94
N GLU A 188 8.81 -11.00 -41.51
CA GLU A 188 7.66 -11.04 -42.42
C GLU A 188 6.86 -9.73 -42.37
N VAL A 189 6.42 -9.26 -43.55
CA VAL A 189 5.43 -8.19 -43.69
C VAL A 189 4.18 -8.80 -44.30
N THR A 190 3.13 -8.96 -43.48
CA THR A 190 1.91 -9.69 -43.86
C THR A 190 0.85 -8.82 -44.53
N ASP A 191 0.95 -7.49 -44.45
CA ASP A 191 0.08 -6.58 -45.17
C ASP A 191 0.51 -6.51 -46.64
N SER A 192 -0.33 -7.04 -47.54
CA SER A 192 -0.06 -7.12 -48.98
C SER A 192 0.07 -5.76 -49.68
N THR A 193 -0.29 -4.67 -49.00
CA THR A 193 -0.12 -3.30 -49.50
C THR A 193 1.17 -2.64 -49.00
N LYS A 194 1.96 -3.34 -48.17
CA LYS A 194 3.17 -2.83 -47.53
C LYS A 194 4.39 -3.64 -47.96
N GLY A 195 5.54 -3.16 -47.51
CA GLY A 195 6.83 -3.74 -47.82
C GLY A 195 7.90 -3.16 -46.92
N VAL A 196 9.15 -3.54 -47.15
CA VAL A 196 10.29 -2.99 -46.41
C VAL A 196 10.61 -1.61 -46.98
N VAL A 197 10.70 -0.59 -46.13
CA VAL A 197 11.10 0.76 -46.56
C VAL A 197 12.56 0.99 -46.22
N LEU A 198 13.35 1.34 -47.22
CA LEU A 198 14.74 1.76 -47.06
C LEU A 198 14.87 3.24 -47.46
N GLU A 199 15.66 4.00 -46.71
CA GLU A 199 16.01 5.38 -47.03
C GLU A 199 17.36 5.40 -47.74
N SER A 200 17.43 6.02 -48.92
CA SER A 200 18.69 6.22 -49.64
C SER A 200 19.48 7.40 -49.07
N PRO A 201 20.78 7.52 -49.36
CA PRO A 201 21.62 8.60 -48.79
C PRO A 201 21.19 10.03 -49.14
N ASP A 202 20.35 10.20 -50.15
CA ASP A 202 19.74 11.48 -50.54
C ASP A 202 18.45 11.79 -49.74
N GLY A 203 18.03 10.89 -48.85
CA GLY A 203 16.80 10.99 -48.04
C GLY A 203 15.55 10.45 -48.74
N SER A 204 15.66 10.02 -50.01
CA SER A 204 14.53 9.41 -50.73
C SER A 204 14.17 8.07 -50.09
N ARG A 205 12.88 7.74 -50.03
CA ARG A 205 12.42 6.48 -49.43
C ARG A 205 11.92 5.54 -50.51
N TRP A 206 12.35 4.29 -50.41
CA TRP A 206 12.03 3.25 -51.38
C TRP A 206 11.36 2.09 -50.67
N ARG A 207 10.16 1.72 -51.13
CA ARG A 207 9.48 0.50 -50.68
C ARG A 207 9.88 -0.66 -51.57
N ILE A 208 10.35 -1.73 -50.93
CA ILE A 208 10.57 -3.03 -51.54
C ILE A 208 9.31 -3.88 -51.34
N THR A 209 8.74 -4.37 -52.42
CA THR A 209 7.59 -5.30 -52.43
C THR A 209 7.90 -6.55 -53.26
N VAL A 210 7.14 -7.62 -53.03
CA VAL A 210 7.18 -8.85 -53.83
C VAL A 210 5.78 -9.10 -54.36
N ASP A 211 5.64 -9.34 -55.68
CA ASP A 211 4.35 -9.66 -56.29
C ASP A 211 4.01 -11.17 -56.24
N ASP A 212 2.83 -11.55 -56.76
CA ASP A 212 2.35 -12.93 -56.77
C ASP A 212 3.24 -13.89 -57.59
N LEU A 213 4.15 -13.37 -58.42
CA LEU A 213 5.12 -14.15 -59.18
C LEU A 213 6.48 -14.25 -58.46
N GLY A 214 6.60 -13.67 -57.27
CA GLY A 214 7.84 -13.62 -56.51
C GLY A 214 8.81 -12.55 -57.01
N ILE A 215 8.37 -11.60 -57.85
CA ILE A 215 9.24 -10.55 -58.39
C ILE A 215 9.38 -9.44 -57.36
N LEU A 216 10.64 -9.14 -57.01
CA LEU A 216 10.99 -8.00 -56.18
C LEU A 216 10.89 -6.69 -56.98
N THR A 217 10.21 -5.69 -56.43
CA THR A 217 10.10 -4.35 -57.01
C THR A 217 10.44 -3.28 -55.98
N THR A 218 11.05 -2.18 -56.44
CA THR A 218 11.28 -0.98 -55.64
C THR A 218 10.45 0.17 -56.19
N THR A 219 9.70 0.85 -55.34
CA THR A 219 8.93 2.05 -55.70
C THR A 219 9.30 3.18 -54.75
N GLU A 220 9.56 4.38 -55.28
CA GLU A 220 9.78 5.59 -54.48
C GLU A 220 8.47 6.02 -53.80
N ILE A 221 8.52 6.44 -52.53
CA ILE A 221 7.32 6.72 -51.70
C ILE A 221 7.40 8.02 -50.90
#